data_AF-A0A6L7ZX28-F1
#
_entry.id   AF-A0A6L7ZX28-F1
#
_cell.length_a   1.000
_cell.length_b   1.000
_cell.length_c   1.000
_cell.angle_alpha   90.00
_cell.angle_beta   90.00
_cell.angle_gamma   90.00
#
_symmetry.space_group_name_H-M   'P 1'
#
loop_
_entity.id
_entity.type
_entity.pdbx_description
1 polymer ?
#
loop_
_entity_poly.entity_id
_entity_poly.type
_entity_poly.pdbx_seq_one_letter_code
_entity_poly.pdbx_strand_id
1 'polypeptide(L)'
;MKVQKLFQKTLFGIFMLFGLIGISTSMLAIYTVDSQLTEEYESNAKGVAKTIADSSVDIILNRDLSALQSLIDQFVEIQGISYIYIINDSGEYLAHTFVPGIPEEILRGEGHGAESVRRSLP
;
A
#
# COMPACT_ATOMS: atom_id res chain seq x y z
N MET A 1 8.66 58.12 15.42
CA MET A 1 9.39 57.03 14.73
C MET A 1 9.88 55.87 15.63
N LYS A 2 9.84 55.94 16.98
CA LYS A 2 10.27 54.81 17.84
C LYS A 2 9.20 53.71 18.04
N VAL A 3 7.92 54.09 18.04
CA VAL A 3 6.77 53.17 18.25
C VAL A 3 6.66 52.14 17.11
N GLN A 4 7.00 52.54 15.89
CA GLN A 4 7.02 51.69 14.70
C GLN A 4 8.04 50.55 14.80
N LYS A 5 9.21 50.79 15.42
CA LYS A 5 10.25 49.77 15.62
C LYS A 5 9.88 48.74 16.68
N LEU A 6 9.14 49.13 17.73
CA LEU A 6 8.61 48.17 18.70
C LEU A 6 7.55 47.29 18.06
N PHE A 7 6.60 47.90 17.34
CA PHE A 7 5.52 47.17 16.67
C PHE A 7 6.06 46.18 15.64
N GLN A 8 7.06 46.57 14.85
CA GLN A 8 7.71 45.70 13.85
C GLN A 8 8.48 44.54 14.49
N LYS A 9 9.11 44.77 15.65
CA LYS A 9 9.84 43.71 16.40
C LYS A 9 8.87 42.68 16.98
N THR A 10 7.74 43.13 17.52
CA THR A 10 6.67 42.24 18.03
C THR A 10 5.96 41.51 16.89
N LEU A 11 5.66 42.19 15.78
CA LEU A 11 5.04 41.58 14.60
C LEU A 11 5.94 40.49 13.99
N PHE A 12 7.26 40.73 13.93
CA PHE A 12 8.23 39.73 13.48
C PHE A 12 8.27 38.52 14.43
N GLY A 13 8.23 38.74 15.75
CA GLY A 13 8.18 37.65 16.72
C GLY A 13 6.92 36.78 16.58
N ILE A 14 5.76 37.41 16.40
CA ILE A 14 4.49 36.70 16.16
C ILE A 14 4.55 35.93 14.84
N PHE A 15 5.02 36.56 13.76
CA PHE A 15 5.17 35.89 12.47
C PHE A 15 6.11 34.69 12.54
N MET A 16 7.24 34.83 13.23
CA MET A 16 8.20 33.76 13.43
C MET A 16 7.62 32.61 14.27
N LEU A 17 6.84 32.92 15.30
CA LEU A 17 6.15 31.91 16.11
C LEU A 17 5.11 31.14 15.28
N PHE A 18 4.28 31.85 14.52
CA PHE A 18 3.29 31.21 13.64
C PHE A 18 3.95 30.37 12.55
N GLY A 19 5.04 30.85 11.96
CA GLY A 19 5.82 30.08 11.00
C GLY A 19 6.39 28.79 11.62
N LEU A 20 6.93 28.88 12.83
CA LEU A 20 7.50 27.73 13.53
C LEU A 20 6.43 26.69 13.90
N ILE A 21 5.25 27.15 14.34
CA ILE A 21 4.10 26.27 14.61
C ILE A 21 3.65 25.60 13.32
N GLY A 22 3.47 26.36 12.23
CA GLY A 22 3.02 25.84 10.93
C GLY A 22 3.99 24.82 10.32
N ILE A 23 5.30 25.07 10.43
CA ILE A 23 6.31 24.11 9.96
C ILE A 23 6.29 22.85 10.83
N SER A 24 6.22 23.00 12.15
CA SER A 24 6.17 21.85 13.07
C SER A 24 4.93 20.97 12.82
N THR A 25 3.76 21.58 12.67
CA THR A 25 2.52 20.84 12.38
C THR A 25 2.53 20.22 11.00
N SER A 26 3.06 20.92 9.99
CA SER A 26 3.20 20.37 8.64
C SER A 26 4.14 19.17 8.62
N MET A 27 5.28 19.21 9.33
CA MET A 27 6.19 18.08 9.43
C MET A 27 5.51 16.88 10.11
N LEU A 28 4.86 17.10 11.25
CA LEU A 28 4.12 16.04 11.94
C LEU A 28 3.02 15.43 11.06
N ALA A 29 2.26 16.27 10.35
CA ALA A 29 1.23 15.80 9.44
C ALA A 29 1.81 14.90 8.34
N ILE A 30 2.93 15.27 7.74
CA ILE A 30 3.59 14.45 6.71
C ILE A 30 3.96 13.07 7.28
N TYR A 31 4.64 13.03 8.43
CA TYR A 31 5.07 11.76 9.03
C TYR A 31 3.88 10.88 9.45
N THR A 32 2.86 11.47 10.07
CA THR A 32 1.69 10.72 10.55
C THR A 32 0.84 10.19 9.41
N VAL A 33 0.61 11.00 8.38
CA VAL A 33 -0.20 10.60 7.23
C VAL A 33 0.48 9.48 6.46
N ASP A 34 1.79 9.60 6.21
CA ASP A 34 2.55 8.58 5.50
C ASP A 34 2.54 7.23 6.22
N SER A 35 2.77 7.22 7.53
CA SER A 35 2.77 5.98 8.31
C SER A 35 1.39 5.33 8.41
N GLN A 36 0.35 6.13 8.68
CA GLN A 36 -1.02 5.60 8.85
C GLN A 36 -1.59 5.08 7.53
N LEU A 37 -1.38 5.81 6.43
CA LEU A 37 -1.82 5.34 5.12
C LEU A 37 -1.09 4.07 4.73
N THR A 38 0.22 3.98 4.95
CA THR A 38 1.00 2.78 4.61
C THR A 38 0.48 1.56 5.37
N GLU A 39 0.27 1.68 6.69
CA GLU A 39 -0.25 0.59 7.52
C GLU A 39 -1.68 0.18 7.10
N GLU A 40 -2.53 1.16 6.77
CA GLU A 40 -3.89 0.92 6.32
C GLU A 40 -3.91 0.20 4.95
N TYR A 41 -3.09 0.63 3.99
CA TYR A 41 -2.98 -0.03 2.68
C TYR A 41 -2.42 -1.45 2.82
N GLU A 42 -1.43 -1.66 3.68
CA GLU A 42 -0.88 -3.00 3.91
C GLU A 42 -1.92 -3.93 4.54
N SER A 43 -2.65 -3.45 5.55
CA SER A 43 -3.73 -4.21 6.18
C SER A 43 -4.86 -4.55 5.20
N ASN A 44 -5.27 -3.57 4.38
CA ASN A 44 -6.26 -3.79 3.32
C ASN A 44 -5.78 -4.82 2.30
N ALA A 45 -4.54 -4.71 1.81
CA ALA A 45 -3.95 -5.67 0.88
C ALA A 45 -3.88 -7.09 1.46
N LYS A 46 -3.51 -7.24 2.74
CA LYS A 46 -3.54 -8.53 3.45
C LYS A 46 -4.96 -9.10 3.53
N GLY A 47 -5.96 -8.25 3.78
CA GLY A 47 -7.37 -8.62 3.77
C GLY A 47 -7.80 -9.19 2.42
N VAL A 48 -7.43 -8.52 1.32
CA VAL A 48 -7.72 -8.98 -0.05
C VAL A 48 -7.04 -10.30 -0.35
N ALA A 49 -5.74 -10.41 -0.06
CA ALA A 49 -5.00 -11.63 -0.28
C ALA A 49 -5.66 -12.82 0.44
N LYS A 50 -6.15 -12.61 1.66
CA LYS A 50 -6.91 -13.61 2.41
C LYS A 50 -8.23 -13.96 1.73
N THR A 51 -9.02 -12.98 1.31
CA THR A 51 -10.29 -13.22 0.61
C THR A 51 -10.10 -13.97 -0.70
N ILE A 52 -9.06 -13.62 -1.48
CA ILE A 52 -8.68 -14.34 -2.71
C ILE A 52 -8.27 -15.77 -2.38
N ALA A 53 -7.42 -15.97 -1.36
CA ALA A 53 -6.98 -17.29 -0.93
C ALA A 53 -8.16 -18.18 -0.46
N ASP A 54 -9.14 -17.61 0.23
CA ASP A 54 -10.33 -18.34 0.67
C ASP A 54 -11.27 -18.68 -0.49
N SER A 55 -11.45 -17.77 -1.45
CA SER A 55 -12.36 -17.94 -2.59
C SER A 55 -11.77 -18.82 -3.70
N SER A 56 -10.45 -18.93 -3.79
CA SER A 56 -9.75 -19.69 -4.84
C SER A 56 -9.64 -21.19 -4.56
N VAL A 57 -9.93 -21.66 -3.34
CA VAL A 57 -9.78 -23.08 -2.97
C VAL A 57 -10.55 -24.00 -3.92
N ASP A 58 -11.83 -23.73 -4.14
CA ASP A 58 -12.69 -24.55 -5.00
C ASP A 58 -12.24 -24.48 -6.47
N ILE A 59 -11.84 -23.29 -6.93
CA ILE A 59 -11.36 -23.04 -8.29
C ILE A 59 -10.09 -23.85 -8.57
N ILE A 60 -9.13 -23.84 -7.64
CA ILE A 60 -7.87 -24.57 -7.75
C ILE A 60 -8.12 -26.09 -7.72
N LEU A 61 -9.04 -26.56 -6.86
CA LEU A 61 -9.41 -27.99 -6.79
C LEU A 61 -10.04 -28.48 -8.09
N ASN A 62 -10.88 -27.66 -8.72
CA ASN A 62 -11.50 -27.94 -10.01
C ASN A 62 -10.57 -27.67 -11.21
N ARG A 63 -9.34 -27.19 -10.97
CA ARG A 63 -8.33 -26.84 -11.98
C ARG A 63 -8.81 -25.83 -13.02
N ASP A 64 -9.71 -24.94 -12.64
CA ASP A 64 -10.22 -23.90 -13.53
C ASP A 64 -9.35 -22.63 -13.44
N LEU A 65 -8.22 -22.65 -14.15
CA LEU A 65 -7.29 -21.52 -14.20
C LEU A 65 -7.91 -20.26 -14.84
N SER A 66 -8.94 -20.43 -15.69
CA SER A 66 -9.63 -19.30 -16.32
C SER A 66 -10.52 -18.56 -15.33
N ALA A 67 -11.22 -19.32 -14.48
CA ALA A 67 -11.96 -18.76 -13.35
C ALA A 67 -11.02 -18.09 -12.33
N LEU A 68 -9.82 -18.65 -12.10
CA LEU A 68 -8.83 -18.05 -11.21
C LEU A 68 -8.33 -16.70 -11.72
N GLN A 69 -8.05 -16.61 -13.03
CA GLN A 69 -7.66 -15.37 -13.68
C GLN A 69 -8.78 -14.31 -13.60
N SER A 70 -10.02 -14.71 -13.89
CA SER A 70 -11.17 -13.81 -13.80
C SER A 70 -11.40 -13.27 -12.38
N LEU A 71 -11.14 -14.10 -11.36
CA LEU A 71 -11.23 -13.71 -9.96
C LEU A 71 -10.23 -12.60 -9.62
N ILE A 72 -8.96 -12.75 -9.98
CA ILE A 72 -7.95 -11.73 -9.66
C ILE A 72 -8.15 -10.43 -10.46
N ASP A 73 -8.65 -10.53 -11.69
CA ASP A 73 -8.96 -9.37 -12.53
C ASP A 73 -10.08 -8.52 -11.89
N GLN A 74 -11.06 -9.14 -11.24
CA GLN A 74 -12.11 -8.42 -10.51
C GLN A 74 -11.56 -7.64 -9.30
N PHE A 75 -10.56 -8.18 -8.59
CA PHE A 75 -10.01 -7.53 -7.39
C PHE A 75 -9.05 -6.39 -7.72
N VAL A 76 -8.31 -6.46 -8.83
CA VAL A 76 -7.38 -5.40 -9.24
C VAL A 76 -8.11 -4.12 -9.66
N GLU A 77 -9.33 -4.25 -10.19
CA GLU A 77 -10.11 -3.10 -10.65
C GLU A 77 -10.76 -2.32 -9.48
N ILE A 78 -11.09 -3.01 -8.38
CA ILE A 78 -11.84 -2.43 -7.26
C ILE A 78 -10.94 -1.76 -6.23
N GLN A 79 -9.74 -2.29 -6.03
CA GLN A 79 -8.85 -1.88 -4.94
C GLN A 79 -7.59 -1.29 -5.53
N GLY A 80 -7.00 -0.27 -4.89
CA GLY A 80 -5.75 0.39 -5.32
C GLY A 80 -4.51 -0.51 -5.29
N ILE A 81 -4.66 -1.75 -5.72
CA ILE A 81 -3.68 -2.82 -5.82
C ILE A 81 -2.96 -2.62 -7.14
N SER A 82 -1.64 -2.53 -7.08
CA SER A 82 -0.83 -2.40 -8.29
C SER A 82 -0.78 -3.68 -9.11
N TYR A 83 -0.75 -4.84 -8.45
CA TYR A 83 -0.72 -6.15 -9.10
C TYR A 83 -1.12 -7.27 -8.13
N ILE A 84 -1.61 -8.38 -8.69
CA ILE A 84 -1.92 -9.63 -7.99
C ILE A 84 -1.27 -10.76 -8.78
N TYR A 85 -0.67 -11.73 -8.09
CA TYR A 85 -0.19 -12.96 -8.69
C TYR A 85 -0.40 -14.14 -7.74
N ILE A 86 -0.58 -15.32 -8.31
CA ILE A 86 -0.76 -16.58 -7.58
C ILE A 86 0.29 -17.56 -8.10
N ILE A 87 1.03 -18.17 -7.18
CA ILE A 87 2.02 -19.21 -7.48
C ILE A 87 1.63 -20.52 -6.82
N ASN A 88 2.04 -21.64 -7.43
CA ASN A 88 1.97 -22.95 -6.79
C ASN A 88 3.22 -23.24 -5.93
N ASP A 89 3.21 -24.37 -5.23
CA ASP A 89 4.35 -24.80 -4.39
C ASP A 89 5.65 -25.02 -5.19
N SER A 90 5.56 -25.19 -6.51
CA SER A 90 6.71 -25.33 -7.40
C SER A 90 7.26 -23.99 -7.90
N GLY A 91 6.62 -22.87 -7.54
CA GLY A 91 6.97 -21.51 -8.00
C GLY A 91 6.43 -21.16 -9.39
N GLU A 92 5.52 -21.96 -9.94
CA GLU A 92 4.88 -21.67 -11.22
C GLU A 92 3.71 -20.69 -11.02
N TYR A 93 3.63 -19.69 -11.88
CA TYR A 93 2.54 -18.70 -11.87
C TYR A 93 1.26 -19.32 -12.41
N LEU A 94 0.23 -19.39 -11.57
CA LEU A 94 -1.09 -19.91 -11.93
C LEU A 94 -2.00 -18.83 -12.51
N ALA A 95 -1.87 -17.59 -12.03
CA ALA A 95 -2.64 -16.43 -12.49
C ALA A 95 -1.89 -15.14 -12.12
N HIS A 96 -2.03 -14.08 -12.94
CA HIS A 96 -1.41 -12.78 -12.66
C HIS A 96 -2.12 -11.61 -13.36
N THR A 97 -2.03 -10.40 -12.81
CA THR A 97 -2.61 -9.18 -13.43
C THR A 97 -1.60 -8.29 -14.16
N PHE A 98 -0.35 -8.74 -14.36
CA PHE A 98 0.68 -7.92 -15.01
C PHE A 98 0.38 -7.64 -16.49
N VAL A 99 0.62 -6.40 -16.91
CA VAL A 99 0.55 -5.95 -18.30
C VAL A 99 1.86 -5.23 -18.64
N PRO A 100 2.59 -5.60 -19.71
CA PRO A 100 2.30 -6.62 -20.72
C PRO A 100 2.77 -8.05 -20.35
N GLY A 101 3.41 -8.26 -19.20
CA GLY A 101 3.91 -9.55 -18.71
C GLY A 101 4.57 -9.40 -17.34
N ILE A 102 4.94 -10.51 -16.70
CA ILE A 102 5.53 -10.51 -15.34
C ILE A 102 6.91 -9.81 -15.37
N PRO A 103 7.14 -8.78 -14.52
CA PRO A 103 8.44 -8.10 -14.41
C PRO A 103 9.58 -9.06 -14.00
N GLU A 104 10.79 -8.82 -14.51
CA GLU A 104 11.97 -9.66 -14.22
C GLU A 104 12.35 -9.67 -12.74
N GLU A 105 12.07 -8.58 -12.02
CA GLU A 105 12.31 -8.44 -10.58
C GLU A 105 11.51 -9.47 -9.78
N ILE A 106 10.26 -9.72 -10.20
CA ILE A 106 9.37 -10.68 -9.54
C ILE A 106 9.78 -12.11 -9.90
N LEU A 107 10.18 -12.33 -11.17
CA LEU A 107 10.71 -13.63 -11.62
C LEU A 107 11.99 -14.06 -10.88
N ARG A 108 12.83 -13.10 -10.49
CA ARG A 108 14.05 -13.37 -9.70
C ARG A 108 13.80 -13.65 -8.21
N GLY A 109 12.54 -13.56 -7.76
CA GLY A 109 12.20 -13.70 -6.35
C GLY A 109 12.62 -12.49 -5.50
N GLU A 110 12.95 -11.35 -6.14
CA GLU A 110 13.23 -10.08 -5.48
C GLU A 110 11.94 -9.28 -5.22
N GLY A 111 10.80 -9.98 -5.13
CA GLY A 111 9.58 -9.42 -4.60
C GLY A 111 9.90 -8.81 -3.23
N HIS A 112 9.69 -7.51 -3.10
CA HIS A 112 10.01 -6.74 -1.90
C HIS A 112 9.55 -7.51 -0.66
N GLY A 113 10.42 -7.60 0.35
CA GLY A 113 10.29 -8.41 1.57
C GLY A 113 9.09 -8.06 2.45
N ALA A 114 7.89 -8.20 1.90
CA ALA A 114 6.63 -8.13 2.61
C ALA A 114 6.55 -9.37 3.49
N GLU A 115 6.33 -9.14 4.78
CA GLU A 115 6.12 -10.19 5.75
C GLU A 115 5.00 -11.11 5.27
N SER A 116 5.35 -12.36 4.96
CA SER A 116 4.39 -13.33 4.43
C SER A 116 3.34 -13.63 5.52
N VAL A 117 2.10 -13.21 5.31
CA VAL A 117 1.00 -13.59 6.20
C VAL A 117 0.64 -15.04 5.92
N ARG A 118 1.13 -15.96 6.76
CA ARG A 118 0.72 -17.36 6.69
C ARG A 118 -0.72 -17.50 7.17
N ARG A 119 -1.54 -18.18 6.38
CA ARG A 119 -2.83 -18.72 6.82
C ARG A 119 -2.60 -19.67 7.99
N SER A 120 -3.18 -19.37 9.16
CA SER A 120 -3.36 -20.38 10.20
C SER A 120 -4.55 -21.24 9.79
N LEU A 121 -4.29 -22.49 9.42
CA LEU A 121 -5.35 -23.47 9.23
C LEU A 121 -5.96 -23.80 10.62
N PRO A 122 -7.29 -23.88 10.74
CA PRO A 122 -7.92 -24.48 11.92
C PRO A 122 -7.65 -25.99 11.99
#